data_AF-A0A2V5PKN2-F1
#
_entry.id   AF-A0A2V5PKN2-F1
#
_cell.length_a   1.000
_cell.length_b   1.000
_cell.length_c   1.000
_cell.angle_alpha   90.00
_cell.angle_beta   90.00
_cell.angle_gamma   90.00
#
_symmetry.space_group_name_H-M   'P 1'
#
loop_
_entity.id
_entity.type
_entity.pdbx_description
1 polymer ?
#
loop_
_entity_poly.entity_id
_entity_poly.type
_entity_poly.pdbx_seq_one_letter_code
_entity_poly.pdbx_strand_id
1 'polypeptide(L)'
;MFATIYLPDFYLQAALRHQPDLRGQPVALIDDQEKKAVIIQLTAAAAQTGVRGGMTPSQGLARCLQLVVKTRLLAQEKLLQEILLHFAGTLAPYLEATGPGLSTIQFTDTKHLMPEVTRVIEQLRKIEIVAQAGIAPTPDASFLAAHLAKPVLQVDDASEFLSALPIETLRQRASPADSSLGRGR
;
A
#
# COMPACT_ATOMS: atom_id res chain seq x y z
N MET A 1 -2.70 -15.81 15.72
CA MET A 1 -2.31 -14.39 15.53
C MET A 1 -2.03 -14.18 14.05
N PHE A 2 -2.26 -12.98 13.53
CA PHE A 2 -2.00 -12.62 12.14
C PHE A 2 -1.07 -11.41 12.08
N ALA A 3 -0.30 -11.31 11.00
CA ALA A 3 0.31 -10.05 10.60
C ALA A 3 -0.01 -9.74 9.15
N THR A 4 -0.25 -8.47 8.82
CA THR A 4 -0.37 -8.01 7.44
C THR A 4 0.77 -7.06 7.16
N ILE A 5 1.56 -7.35 6.11
CA ILE A 5 2.55 -6.43 5.57
C ILE A 5 1.90 -5.66 4.40
N TYR A 6 2.03 -4.35 4.44
CA TYR A 6 1.44 -3.41 3.49
C TYR A 6 2.52 -2.50 2.89
N LEU A 7 2.55 -2.39 1.57
CA LEU A 7 3.37 -1.44 0.83
C LEU A 7 2.50 -0.23 0.45
N PRO A 8 2.56 0.89 1.20
CA PRO A 8 1.83 2.09 0.82
C PRO A 8 2.26 2.59 -0.56
N ASP A 9 1.32 3.11 -1.35
CA ASP A 9 1.60 3.58 -2.70
C ASP A 9 2.30 2.54 -3.60
N PHE A 10 1.92 1.26 -3.49
CA PHE A 10 2.55 0.12 -4.17
C PHE A 10 2.92 0.37 -5.65
N TYR A 11 1.99 0.86 -6.48
CA TYR A 11 2.25 1.08 -7.90
C TYR A 11 3.25 2.23 -8.11
N LEU A 12 3.18 3.28 -7.29
CA LEU A 12 4.10 4.40 -7.31
C LEU A 12 5.51 3.95 -6.89
N GLN A 13 5.63 3.11 -5.85
CA GLN A 13 6.90 2.53 -5.45
C GLN A 13 7.51 1.69 -6.60
N ALA A 14 6.72 0.82 -7.22
CA ALA A 14 7.16 0.02 -8.36
C ALA A 14 7.65 0.89 -9.53
N ALA A 15 6.95 1.99 -9.81
CA ALA A 15 7.32 2.89 -10.90
C ALA A 15 8.57 3.74 -10.60
N LEU A 16 8.75 4.19 -9.34
CA LEU A 16 9.75 5.20 -8.98
C LEU A 16 11.03 4.65 -8.33
N ARG A 17 11.03 3.40 -7.84
CA ARG A 17 12.15 2.83 -7.09
C ARG A 17 13.50 2.99 -7.80
N HIS A 18 13.53 2.80 -9.13
CA HIS A 18 14.73 2.91 -9.97
C HIS A 18 14.94 4.29 -10.60
N GLN A 19 14.20 5.31 -10.17
CA GLN A 19 14.26 6.68 -10.71
C GLN A 19 14.56 7.69 -9.59
N PRO A 20 15.80 7.75 -9.08
CA PRO A 20 16.16 8.59 -7.94
C PRO A 20 15.90 10.08 -8.19
N ASP A 21 16.01 10.55 -9.44
CA ASP A 21 15.78 11.95 -9.83
C ASP A 21 14.34 12.42 -9.61
N LEU A 22 13.40 11.48 -9.53
CA LEU A 22 11.98 11.74 -9.29
C LEU A 22 11.61 11.69 -7.80
N ARG A 23 12.56 11.35 -6.92
CA ARG A 23 12.32 11.37 -5.47
C ARG A 23 12.06 12.81 -5.03
N GLY A 24 10.91 13.01 -4.38
CA GLY A 24 10.48 14.33 -3.92
C GLY A 24 9.89 15.24 -5.00
N GLN A 25 9.84 14.81 -6.27
CA GLN A 25 9.17 15.56 -7.33
C GLN A 25 7.66 15.29 -7.35
N PRO A 26 6.84 16.24 -7.83
CA PRO A 26 5.42 15.99 -8.05
C PRO A 26 5.24 15.02 -9.22
N VAL A 27 5.05 13.74 -8.88
CA VAL A 27 4.73 12.67 -9.84
C VAL A 27 3.30 12.18 -9.63
N ALA A 28 2.61 11.92 -10.74
CA ALA A 28 1.34 11.21 -10.81
C ALA A 28 1.47 9.96 -11.69
N LEU A 29 0.83 8.88 -11.26
CA LEU A 29 0.77 7.61 -11.97
C LEU A 29 -0.63 7.43 -12.60
N ILE A 30 -0.67 7.02 -13.85
CA ILE A 30 -1.89 6.64 -14.56
C ILE A 30 -1.86 5.16 -14.96
N ASP A 31 -3.05 4.57 -15.11
CA ASP A 31 -3.22 3.30 -15.81
C ASP A 31 -3.54 3.59 -17.29
N ASP A 32 -2.67 3.13 -18.18
CA ASP A 32 -2.82 3.30 -19.63
C ASP A 32 -3.58 2.14 -20.29
N GLN A 33 -3.88 1.06 -19.55
CA GLN A 33 -4.71 -0.06 -20.00
C GLN A 33 -6.21 0.23 -19.83
N GLU A 34 -6.54 1.21 -18.99
CA GLU A 34 -7.92 1.62 -18.74
C GLU A 34 -8.46 2.55 -19.83
N LYS A 35 -9.75 2.41 -20.17
CA LYS A 35 -10.42 3.26 -21.17
C LYS A 35 -10.33 4.75 -20.83
N LYS A 36 -10.21 5.08 -19.55
CA LYS A 36 -10.06 6.44 -19.05
C LYS A 36 -8.77 6.54 -18.25
N ALA A 37 -7.74 7.13 -18.86
CA ALA A 37 -6.49 7.45 -18.18
C ALA A 37 -6.72 8.52 -17.11
N VAL A 38 -6.88 8.07 -15.86
CA VAL A 38 -6.97 8.92 -14.66
C VAL A 38 -5.79 8.64 -13.74
N ILE A 39 -5.44 9.62 -12.92
CA ILE A 39 -4.43 9.50 -11.88
C ILE A 39 -4.90 8.48 -10.85
N ILE A 40 -4.17 7.38 -10.71
CA ILE A 40 -4.47 6.29 -9.76
C ILE A 40 -3.69 6.42 -8.46
N GLN A 41 -2.46 6.93 -8.52
CA GLN A 41 -1.60 7.20 -7.37
C GLN A 41 -0.76 8.44 -7.66
N LEU A 42 -0.30 9.11 -6.61
CA LEU A 42 0.51 10.31 -6.73
C LEU A 42 1.40 10.51 -5.52
N THR A 43 2.53 11.17 -5.73
CA THR A 43 3.46 11.54 -4.67
C THR A 43 2.85 12.57 -3.71
N ALA A 44 3.34 12.60 -2.47
CA ALA A 44 2.98 13.64 -1.51
C ALA A 44 3.27 15.06 -2.05
N ALA A 45 4.33 15.25 -2.84
CA ALA A 45 4.65 16.51 -3.50
C ALA A 45 3.55 16.94 -4.50
N ALA A 46 3.03 16.01 -5.31
CA ALA A 46 1.89 16.29 -6.20
C ALA A 46 0.59 16.56 -5.40
N ALA A 47 0.39 15.87 -4.28
CA ALA A 47 -0.79 16.09 -3.44
C ALA A 47 -0.83 17.53 -2.87
N GLN A 48 0.33 18.03 -2.45
CA GLN A 48 0.48 19.38 -1.88
C GLN A 48 0.14 20.50 -2.87
N THR A 49 0.32 20.26 -4.18
CA THR A 49 -0.05 21.23 -5.24
C THR A 49 -1.52 21.14 -5.67
N GLY A 50 -2.33 20.31 -5.00
CA GLY A 50 -3.76 20.19 -5.27
C GLY A 50 -4.12 19.13 -6.32
N VAL A 51 -3.17 18.31 -6.77
CA VAL A 51 -3.45 17.12 -7.60
C VAL A 51 -4.12 16.05 -6.73
N ARG A 52 -5.10 15.34 -7.28
CA ARG A 52 -5.85 14.28 -6.59
C ARG A 52 -6.03 13.07 -7.50
N GLY A 53 -6.23 11.90 -6.89
CA GLY A 53 -6.64 10.70 -7.61
C GLY A 53 -7.98 10.91 -8.33
N GLY A 54 -8.16 10.23 -9.46
CA GLY A 54 -9.34 10.35 -10.32
C GLY A 54 -9.32 11.54 -11.29
N MET A 55 -8.36 12.47 -11.15
CA MET A 55 -8.14 13.54 -12.13
C MET A 55 -7.55 12.98 -13.44
N THR A 56 -7.86 13.59 -14.59
CA THR A 56 -7.12 13.30 -15.83
C THR A 56 -5.72 13.93 -15.77
N PRO A 57 -4.75 13.46 -16.59
CA PRO A 57 -3.44 14.11 -16.71
C PRO A 57 -3.52 15.62 -16.95
N SER A 58 -4.42 16.06 -17.83
CA SER A 58 -4.64 17.50 -18.11
C SER A 58 -5.13 18.26 -16.88
N GLN A 59 -6.03 17.68 -16.09
CA GLN A 59 -6.50 18.28 -14.84
C GLN A 59 -5.38 18.35 -13.78
N GLY A 60 -4.54 17.32 -13.69
CA GLY A 60 -3.36 17.33 -12.82
C GLY A 60 -2.36 18.42 -13.22
N LEU A 61 -2.03 18.52 -14.50
CA LEU A 61 -1.14 19.55 -15.04
C LEU A 61 -1.68 20.97 -14.83
N ALA A 62 -2.99 21.16 -14.92
CA ALA A 62 -3.63 22.45 -14.62
C ALA A 62 -3.45 22.88 -13.15
N ARG A 63 -3.22 21.95 -12.22
CA ARG A 63 -2.91 22.26 -10.81
C ARG A 63 -1.41 22.40 -10.57
N CYS A 64 -0.60 21.69 -11.34
CA CYS A 64 0.84 21.60 -11.15
C CYS A 64 1.53 21.48 -12.51
N LEU A 65 2.02 22.61 -13.05
CA LEU A 65 2.64 22.65 -14.37
C LEU A 65 3.88 21.74 -14.47
N GLN A 66 4.62 21.55 -13.37
CA GLN A 66 5.77 20.65 -13.31
C GLN A 66 5.40 19.19 -12.98
N LEU A 67 4.12 18.81 -13.05
CA LEU A 67 3.69 17.44 -12.75
C LEU A 67 4.27 16.46 -13.77
N VAL A 68 5.03 15.49 -13.28
CA VAL A 68 5.51 14.37 -14.09
C VAL A 68 4.44 13.29 -14.12
N VAL A 69 3.96 12.92 -15.31
CA VAL A 69 2.99 11.84 -15.49
C VAL A 69 3.73 10.56 -15.90
N LYS A 70 3.51 9.48 -15.17
CA LYS A 70 4.07 8.15 -15.43
C LYS A 70 2.95 7.14 -15.65
N THR A 71 3.24 6.08 -16.38
CA THR A 71 2.37 4.90 -16.50
C THR A 71 2.83 3.80 -15.56
N ARG A 72 1.91 2.88 -15.25
CA ARG A 72 2.22 1.65 -14.50
C ARG A 72 3.32 0.83 -15.19
N LEU A 73 4.12 0.14 -14.37
CA LEU A 73 5.17 -0.75 -14.84
C LEU A 73 4.91 -2.15 -14.30
N LEU A 74 4.03 -2.90 -14.97
CA LEU A 74 3.56 -4.23 -14.51
C LEU A 74 4.69 -5.20 -14.18
N ALA A 75 5.80 -5.17 -14.94
CA ALA A 75 6.97 -5.99 -14.65
C ALA A 75 7.60 -5.64 -13.28
N GLN A 76 7.69 -4.36 -12.94
CA GLN A 76 8.23 -3.89 -11.66
C GLN A 76 7.25 -4.15 -10.51
N GLU A 77 5.95 -4.05 -10.77
CA GLU A 77 4.92 -4.41 -9.79
C GLU A 77 4.99 -5.89 -9.43
N LYS A 78 5.13 -6.77 -10.43
CA LYS A 78 5.30 -8.21 -10.20
C LYS A 78 6.55 -8.51 -9.36
N LEU A 79 7.69 -7.92 -9.72
CA LEU A 79 8.92 -8.08 -8.93
C LEU A 79 8.77 -7.57 -7.50
N LEU A 80 8.10 -6.43 -7.31
CA LEU A 80 7.87 -5.87 -5.98
C LEU A 80 6.96 -6.78 -5.12
N GLN A 81 5.93 -7.37 -5.74
CA GLN A 81 5.08 -8.36 -5.09
C GLN A 81 5.85 -9.64 -4.72
N GLU A 82 6.71 -10.15 -5.62
CA GLU A 82 7.55 -11.32 -5.35
C GLU A 82 8.52 -11.07 -4.19
N ILE A 83 9.13 -9.88 -4.14
CA ILE A 83 9.99 -9.47 -3.01
C ILE A 83 9.19 -9.46 -1.70
N LEU A 84 7.99 -8.87 -1.70
CA LEU A 84 7.12 -8.88 -0.52
C LEU A 84 6.85 -10.31 -0.04
N LEU A 85 6.43 -11.21 -0.94
CA LEU A 85 6.09 -12.59 -0.58
C LEU A 85 7.32 -13.37 -0.10
N HIS A 86 8.50 -13.12 -0.68
CA HIS A 86 9.75 -13.70 -0.21
C HIS A 86 10.02 -13.31 1.25
N PHE A 87 9.94 -12.02 1.58
CA PHE A 87 10.16 -11.54 2.94
C PHE A 87 9.08 -12.03 3.92
N ALA A 88 7.81 -12.00 3.52
CA ALA A 88 6.70 -12.53 4.32
C ALA A 88 6.89 -14.03 4.62
N GLY A 89 7.37 -14.80 3.65
CA GLY A 89 7.62 -16.24 3.80
C GLY A 89 8.77 -16.58 4.76
N THR A 90 9.60 -15.60 5.14
CA THR A 90 10.60 -15.78 6.20
C THR A 90 9.99 -15.78 7.60
N LEU A 91 8.77 -15.26 7.76
CA LEU A 91 8.08 -15.18 9.05
C LEU A 91 7.31 -16.48 9.37
N ALA A 92 6.53 -16.98 8.40
CA ALA A 92 5.77 -18.21 8.56
C ALA A 92 5.36 -18.80 7.20
N PRO A 93 5.10 -20.12 7.12
CA PRO A 93 4.68 -20.77 5.88
C PRO A 93 3.24 -20.44 5.45
N TYR A 94 2.37 -20.05 6.40
CA TYR A 94 0.98 -19.74 6.13
C TYR A 94 0.82 -18.27 5.76
N LEU A 95 1.02 -17.95 4.48
CA LEU A 95 0.87 -16.59 3.96
C LEU A 95 -0.03 -16.57 2.72
N GLU A 96 -0.70 -15.43 2.53
CA GLU A 96 -1.55 -15.18 1.38
C GLU A 96 -1.23 -13.80 0.77
N ALA A 97 -1.24 -13.72 -0.56
CA ALA A 97 -1.22 -12.46 -1.29
C ALA A 97 -2.64 -11.90 -1.35
N THR A 98 -3.01 -11.04 -0.40
CA THR A 98 -4.37 -10.53 -0.25
C THR A 98 -4.69 -9.32 -1.12
N GLY A 99 -3.70 -8.81 -1.86
CA GLY A 99 -3.86 -7.74 -2.84
C GLY A 99 -2.52 -7.17 -3.31
N PRO A 100 -2.52 -6.20 -4.23
CA PRO A 100 -1.30 -5.52 -4.67
C PRO A 100 -0.58 -4.83 -3.50
N GLY A 101 0.67 -5.21 -3.24
CA GLY A 101 1.45 -4.69 -2.12
C GLY A 101 0.95 -5.15 -0.75
N LEU A 102 0.15 -6.21 -0.69
CA LEU A 102 -0.39 -6.75 0.55
C LEU A 102 -0.05 -8.23 0.70
N SER A 103 0.36 -8.62 1.89
CA SER A 103 0.49 -10.02 2.28
C SER A 103 0.02 -10.20 3.72
N THR A 104 -0.87 -11.17 3.93
CA THR A 104 -1.35 -11.55 5.27
C THR A 104 -0.74 -12.89 5.65
N ILE A 105 -0.18 -12.96 6.85
CA ILE A 105 0.54 -14.10 7.42
C ILE A 105 -0.22 -14.58 8.65
N GLN A 106 -0.45 -15.90 8.75
CA GLN A 106 -0.98 -16.55 9.93
C GLN A 106 0.15 -17.23 10.72
N PHE A 107 0.17 -16.97 12.01
CA PHE A 107 1.15 -17.52 12.93
C PHE A 107 0.56 -18.60 13.81
N THR A 108 1.27 -19.72 13.91
CA THR A 108 1.03 -20.79 14.88
C THR A 108 1.79 -20.56 16.18
N ASP A 109 3.04 -20.07 16.11
CA ASP A 109 3.80 -19.57 17.26
C ASP A 109 3.71 -18.05 17.31
N THR A 110 3.36 -17.51 18.48
CA THR A 110 3.17 -16.07 18.70
C THR A 110 4.31 -15.44 19.51
N LYS A 111 5.36 -16.20 19.81
CA LYS A 111 6.55 -15.68 20.48
C LYS A 111 7.29 -14.72 19.56
N HIS A 112 7.66 -13.55 20.09
CA HIS A 112 8.53 -12.58 19.41
C HIS A 112 8.05 -12.06 18.04
N LEU A 113 6.74 -12.11 17.75
CA LEU A 113 6.19 -11.62 16.47
C LEU A 113 6.59 -10.17 16.15
N MET A 114 6.47 -9.27 17.13
CA MET A 114 6.78 -7.86 16.93
C MET A 114 8.25 -7.62 16.51
N PRO A 115 9.26 -8.16 17.22
CA PRO A 115 10.65 -8.14 16.75
C PRO A 115 10.87 -8.71 15.34
N GLU A 116 10.28 -9.86 15.03
CA GLU A 116 10.47 -10.52 13.73
C GLU A 116 9.86 -9.71 12.57
N VAL A 117 8.62 -9.25 12.74
CA VAL A 117 7.94 -8.40 11.76
C VAL A 117 8.70 -7.08 11.58
N THR A 118 9.14 -6.46 12.68
CA THR A 118 9.93 -5.21 12.62
C THR A 118 11.22 -5.41 11.84
N ARG A 119 11.92 -6.53 12.05
CA ARG A 119 13.12 -6.88 11.29
C ARG A 119 12.85 -6.99 9.80
N VAL A 120 11.74 -7.63 9.40
CA VAL A 120 11.35 -7.73 7.98
C VAL A 120 11.08 -6.35 7.38
N ILE A 121 10.35 -5.49 8.09
CA ILE A 121 10.11 -4.11 7.64
C ILE A 121 11.42 -3.32 7.48
N GLU A 122 12.37 -3.49 8.40
CA GLU A 122 13.69 -2.88 8.28
C GLU A 122 14.51 -3.43 7.10
N GLN A 123 14.40 -4.73 6.79
CA GLN A 123 15.06 -5.33 5.63
C GLN A 123 14.49 -4.80 4.32
N LEU A 124 13.17 -4.66 4.21
CA LEU A 124 12.51 -4.03 3.06
C LEU A 124 12.96 -2.57 2.90
N ARG A 125 13.07 -1.83 4.01
CA ARG A 125 13.57 -0.45 4.01
C ARG A 125 15.00 -0.35 3.47
N LYS A 126 15.88 -1.30 3.80
CA LYS A 126 17.29 -1.33 3.33
C LYS A 126 17.41 -1.46 1.81
N ILE A 127 16.41 -2.04 1.16
CA ILE A 127 16.33 -2.15 -0.31
C ILE A 127 15.39 -1.11 -0.93
N GLU A 128 15.15 -0.02 -0.21
CA GLU A 128 14.36 1.14 -0.63
C GLU A 128 12.88 0.82 -0.92
N ILE A 129 12.32 -0.14 -0.19
CA ILE A 129 10.88 -0.43 -0.18
C ILE A 129 10.30 0.09 1.12
N VAL A 130 9.33 1.00 1.01
CA VAL A 130 8.54 1.47 2.14
C VAL A 130 7.47 0.41 2.42
N ALA A 131 7.50 -0.14 3.62
CA ALA A 131 6.53 -1.11 4.09
C ALA A 131 6.09 -0.77 5.52
N GLN A 132 4.88 -1.20 5.84
CA GLN A 132 4.27 -1.09 7.15
C GLN A 132 3.67 -2.45 7.51
N ALA A 133 3.46 -2.71 8.80
CA ALA A 133 2.82 -3.94 9.22
C ALA A 133 1.86 -3.76 10.39
N GLY A 134 0.80 -4.55 10.39
CA GLY A 134 -0.15 -4.67 11.48
C GLY A 134 -0.14 -6.09 12.02
N ILE A 135 -0.12 -6.25 13.35
CA ILE A 135 -0.21 -7.56 14.03
C ILE A 135 -1.51 -7.56 14.83
N ALA A 136 -2.37 -8.58 14.66
CA ALA A 136 -3.64 -8.65 15.39
C ALA A 136 -4.21 -10.08 15.51
N PRO A 137 -5.18 -10.33 16.41
CA PRO A 137 -5.81 -11.64 16.58
C PRO A 137 -6.59 -12.13 15.36
N THR A 138 -7.06 -11.23 14.50
CA THR A 138 -7.85 -11.53 13.30
C THR A 138 -7.21 -10.91 12.05
N PRO A 139 -7.42 -11.49 10.86
CA PRO A 139 -6.82 -10.99 9.61
C PRO A 139 -7.35 -9.60 9.21
N ASP A 140 -8.62 -9.30 9.49
CA ASP A 140 -9.19 -7.98 9.20
C ASP A 140 -8.62 -6.89 10.12
N ALA A 141 -8.41 -7.21 11.40
CA ALA A 141 -7.77 -6.28 12.34
C ALA A 141 -6.29 -6.08 11.98
N SER A 142 -5.56 -7.12 11.55
CA SER A 142 -4.16 -6.97 11.14
C SER A 142 -4.05 -6.14 9.87
N PHE A 143 -4.98 -6.31 8.94
CA PHE A 143 -5.08 -5.49 7.73
C PHE A 143 -5.29 -4.01 8.05
N LEU A 144 -6.26 -3.66 8.89
CA LEU A 144 -6.52 -2.28 9.27
C LEU A 144 -5.36 -1.69 10.10
N ALA A 145 -4.80 -2.48 11.01
CA ALA A 145 -3.63 -2.07 11.79
C ALA A 145 -2.45 -1.74 10.86
N ALA A 146 -2.22 -2.52 9.79
CA ALA A 146 -1.13 -2.28 8.84
C ALA A 146 -1.24 -0.93 8.12
N HIS A 147 -2.46 -0.49 7.81
CA HIS A 147 -2.70 0.80 7.17
C HIS A 147 -2.61 2.00 8.11
N LEU A 148 -2.72 1.77 9.42
CA LEU A 148 -2.58 2.80 10.46
C LEU A 148 -1.17 2.82 11.07
N ALA A 149 -0.36 1.81 10.77
CA ALA A 149 0.93 1.60 11.40
C ALA A 149 1.99 2.64 11.01
N LYS A 150 2.93 2.89 11.94
CA LYS A 150 4.10 3.76 11.74
C LYS A 150 5.32 3.22 12.50
N PRO A 151 6.14 2.31 11.92
CA PRO A 151 5.88 1.47 10.75
C PRO A 151 5.20 0.13 11.10
N VAL A 152 5.20 -0.29 12.37
CA VAL A 152 4.55 -1.52 12.84
C VAL A 152 3.59 -1.18 13.97
N LEU A 153 2.39 -1.75 13.94
CA LEU A 153 1.36 -1.61 14.97
C LEU A 153 0.89 -3.00 15.42
N GLN A 154 0.92 -3.27 16.71
CA GLN A 154 0.33 -4.45 17.31
C GLN A 154 -0.97 -4.09 18.01
N VAL A 155 -2.00 -4.88 17.76
CA VAL A 155 -3.32 -4.80 18.39
C VAL A 155 -3.54 -6.12 19.11
N ASP A 156 -3.78 -6.08 20.42
CA ASP A 156 -4.06 -7.30 21.20
C ASP A 156 -5.56 -7.55 21.34
N ASP A 157 -6.37 -6.50 21.51
CA ASP A 157 -7.84 -6.58 21.51
C ASP A 157 -8.40 -6.02 20.20
N ALA A 158 -8.85 -6.92 19.33
CA ALA A 158 -9.45 -6.56 18.06
C ALA A 158 -10.80 -5.84 18.23
N SER A 159 -11.58 -6.18 19.25
CA SER A 159 -12.91 -5.58 19.47
C SER A 159 -12.77 -4.13 19.90
N GLU A 160 -11.92 -3.86 20.88
CA GLU A 160 -11.63 -2.50 21.34
C GLU A 160 -11.08 -1.64 20.19
N PHE A 161 -10.08 -2.16 19.47
CA PHE A 161 -9.48 -1.47 18.33
C PHE A 161 -10.50 -1.12 17.24
N LEU A 162 -11.32 -2.10 16.82
CA LEU A 162 -12.31 -1.88 15.77
C LEU A 162 -13.42 -0.92 16.21
N SER A 163 -13.82 -0.96 17.49
CA SER A 163 -14.87 -0.08 18.01
C SER A 163 -14.52 1.41 17.95
N ALA A 164 -13.23 1.74 17.98
CA ALA A 164 -12.73 3.11 17.94
C ALA A 164 -12.55 3.65 16.50
N LEU A 165 -12.63 2.80 15.47
CA LEU A 165 -12.36 3.19 14.10
C LEU A 165 -13.64 3.68 13.38
N PRO A 166 -13.57 4.82 12.68
CA PRO A 166 -14.65 5.25 11.79
C PRO A 166 -14.89 4.21 10.69
N ILE A 167 -16.16 4.03 10.29
CA ILE A 167 -16.55 3.03 9.28
C ILE A 167 -15.86 3.27 7.92
N GLU A 168 -15.48 4.52 7.64
CA GLU A 168 -14.74 4.92 6.45
C GLU A 168 -13.38 4.21 6.34
N THR A 169 -12.81 3.73 7.45
CA THR A 169 -11.54 3.00 7.48
C THR A 169 -11.62 1.69 6.67
N LEU A 170 -12.82 1.09 6.56
CA LEU A 170 -13.03 -0.12 5.75
C LEU A 170 -12.77 0.11 4.25
N ARG A 171 -12.79 1.37 3.77
CA ARG A 171 -12.50 1.69 2.36
C ARG A 171 -11.08 1.31 1.94
N GLN A 172 -10.16 1.11 2.87
CA GLN A 172 -8.80 0.65 2.58
C GLN A 172 -8.78 -0.73 1.89
N ARG A 173 -9.85 -1.52 2.03
CA ARG A 173 -10.01 -2.80 1.33
C ARG A 173 -10.39 -2.66 -0.15
N ALA A 174 -10.92 -1.51 -0.57
CA ALA A 174 -11.38 -1.31 -1.94
C ALA A 174 -10.21 -0.90 -2.86
N SER A 175 -9.84 -1.79 -3.78
CA SER A 175 -8.97 -1.43 -4.91
C SER A 175 -9.64 -0.29 -5.71
N PRO A 176 -8.88 0.66 -6.30
CA PRO A 176 -9.45 1.70 -7.16
C PRO A 176 -10.37 1.17 -8.27
N ALA A 177 -10.19 -0.09 -8.69
CA ALA A 177 -11.06 -0.79 -9.66
C ALA A 177 -12.51 -0.97 -9.18
N ASP A 178 -12.75 -1.15 -7.88
CA ASP A 178 -14.10 -1.38 -7.31
C ASP A 178 -14.94 -0.11 -7.15
N SER A 179 -14.34 1.07 -7.33
CA SER A 179 -15.05 2.35 -7.23
C SER A 179 -16.07 2.60 -8.37
N SER A 180 -16.11 1.70 -9.36
CA SER A 180 -17.04 1.75 -10.50
C SER A 180 -18.44 1.17 -10.21
N LEU A 181 -18.64 0.47 -9.10
CA LEU A 181 -19.92 -0.20 -8.77
C LEU A 181 -20.91 0.64 -7.93
N GLY A 182 -20.57 1.88 -7.58
CA GLY A 182 -21.36 2.70 -6.64
C GLY A 182 -22.22 3.82 -7.23
N ARG A 183 -22.29 4.00 -8.56
CA ARG A 183 -23.16 5.03 -9.17
C ARG A 183 -24.40 4.41 -9.81
N GLY A 184 -25.26 3.82 -8.97
CA GLY A 184 -26.66 3.62 -9.29
C GLY A 184 -27.40 4.95 -9.12
N ARG A 185 -28.03 5.42 -10.20
CA ARG A 185 -29.07 6.45 -10.15
C ARG A 185 -30.32 5.89 -9.51
#